data_AF-A0A0G9H6W7-F1
#
_entry.id   AF-A0A0G9H6W7-F1
#
_cell.length_a   1.000
_cell.length_b   1.000
_cell.length_c   1.000
_cell.angle_alpha   90.00
_cell.angle_beta   90.00
_cell.angle_gamma   90.00
#
_symmetry.space_group_name_H-M   'P 1'
#
loop_
_entity.id
_entity.type
_entity.pdbx_description
1 polymer ?
#
loop_
_entity_poly.entity_id
_entity_poly.type
_entity_poly.pdbx_seq_one_letter_code
_entity_poly.pdbx_strand_id
1 'polypeptide(L)'
;MRLGLRSLESRMVVLLGFAGLTGALIYAGVTQWPLPQILVWMRHDLGIDLGAPARFGFYGGILVSLAFLLPLSLWLGHRVMSPITKLLRALEGAVASYRDGDFSFSIAATRRDELGELIRMHNALGQTLREQRQNLAQRELLLDTVVQNTPVALVLTDASNRVTYANIAARHLFNEGRTLHGLSFAELISDSPEALRRAVEGGEDALLTVEMDGGEETFHLSQRSFRLHGRPHRLQLFRRMTRELSRQEVATWKRVIRVISHELNNSLAPISSLAHSGAELARRGDTARLPGVFATIGERARHLHGFIAGYASFAKLPAPQPVAIDWKPFLDGLSLHCKFQLKGSVPEQLGWFDAAQIEQVLINLVKNAHESGSADDEVTLSLGIIGRDVRIEVADRGPGMSETVLAQALLPFYSTKRSGTGLGLALAREIAEAHGGRIALANREEGGLRVSLLLPLGPR
;
A
#
# COMPACT_ATOMS: atom_id res chain seq x y z
N MET A 1 -14.47 -26.29 59.65
CA MET A 1 -14.12 -27.37 58.71
C MET A 1 -15.14 -27.36 57.57
N ARG A 2 -14.92 -26.54 56.52
CA ARG A 2 -15.81 -26.49 55.33
C ARG A 2 -15.37 -27.62 54.40
N LEU A 3 -16.13 -28.70 54.30
CA LEU A 3 -15.86 -29.76 53.32
C LEU A 3 -15.78 -29.12 51.92
N GLY A 4 -14.61 -29.22 51.29
CA GLY A 4 -14.29 -28.65 49.98
C GLY A 4 -14.95 -29.42 48.84
N LEU A 5 -16.28 -29.48 48.82
CA LEU A 5 -17.06 -30.03 47.71
C LEU A 5 -17.08 -28.98 46.59
N ARG A 6 -16.15 -29.14 45.64
CA ARG A 6 -15.95 -28.22 44.51
C ARG A 6 -17.00 -28.42 43.40
N SER A 7 -17.48 -29.64 43.19
CA SER A 7 -18.47 -29.92 42.14
C SER A 7 -19.91 -29.82 42.62
N LEU A 8 -20.80 -29.33 41.74
CA LEU A 8 -22.24 -29.28 42.00
C LEU A 8 -22.80 -30.68 42.31
N GLU A 9 -22.31 -31.69 41.61
CA GLU A 9 -22.66 -33.11 41.79
C GLU A 9 -22.31 -33.58 43.21
N SER A 10 -21.10 -33.29 43.70
CA SER A 10 -20.68 -33.70 45.05
C SER A 10 -21.52 -33.05 46.16
N ARG A 11 -22.01 -31.81 45.94
CA ARG A 11 -22.94 -31.15 46.86
C ARG A 11 -24.34 -31.75 46.81
N MET A 12 -24.83 -32.10 45.62
CA MET A 12 -26.13 -32.77 45.46
C MET A 12 -26.10 -34.15 46.12
N VAL A 13 -25.03 -34.93 45.93
CA VAL A 13 -24.85 -36.24 46.56
C VAL A 13 -24.84 -36.13 48.08
N VAL A 14 -24.11 -35.16 48.65
CA VAL A 14 -24.09 -34.94 50.10
C VAL A 14 -25.44 -34.45 50.64
N LEU A 15 -26.17 -33.61 49.90
CA LEU A 15 -27.52 -33.20 50.26
C LEU A 15 -28.52 -34.37 50.22
N LEU A 16 -28.44 -35.23 49.20
CA LEU A 16 -29.25 -36.45 49.11
C LEU A 16 -28.93 -37.43 50.24
N GLY A 17 -27.64 -37.63 50.55
CA GLY A 17 -27.20 -38.46 51.66
C GLY A 17 -27.67 -37.92 53.02
N PHE A 18 -27.56 -36.61 53.26
CA PHE A 18 -28.03 -35.97 54.48
C PHE A 18 -29.56 -35.99 54.60
N ALA A 19 -30.29 -35.78 53.51
CA ALA A 19 -31.75 -35.90 53.47
C ALA A 19 -32.21 -37.33 53.79
N GLY A 20 -31.53 -38.35 53.23
CA GLY A 20 -31.80 -39.76 53.55
C GLY A 20 -31.54 -40.09 55.02
N LEU A 21 -30.42 -39.64 55.58
CA LEU A 21 -30.06 -39.86 56.99
C LEU A 21 -31.02 -39.14 57.94
N THR A 22 -31.41 -37.91 57.61
CA THR A 22 -32.37 -37.12 58.39
C THR A 22 -33.75 -37.76 58.34
N GLY A 23 -34.17 -38.30 57.21
CA GLY A 23 -35.39 -39.08 57.08
C GLY A 23 -35.39 -40.32 57.95
N ALA A 24 -34.30 -41.08 57.96
CA ALA A 24 -34.14 -42.25 58.82
C ALA A 24 -34.16 -41.88 60.32
N LEU A 25 -33.51 -40.78 60.71
CA LEU A 25 -33.49 -40.29 62.09
C LEU A 25 -34.85 -39.75 62.55
N ILE A 26 -35.59 -39.03 61.71
CA ILE A 26 -36.95 -38.56 62.02
C ILE A 26 -37.87 -39.77 62.19
N TYR A 27 -37.78 -40.75 61.30
CA TYR A 27 -38.56 -41.98 61.39
C TYR A 27 -38.26 -42.73 62.70
N ALA A 28 -36.98 -42.93 63.05
CA ALA A 28 -36.58 -43.53 64.32
C ALA A 28 -37.00 -42.68 65.53
N GLY A 29 -36.95 -41.36 65.40
CA GLY A 29 -37.41 -40.34 66.35
C GLY A 29 -38.88 -40.50 66.75
N VAL A 30 -39.71 -40.65 65.73
CA VAL A 30 -41.17 -40.79 65.84
C VAL A 30 -41.57 -42.19 66.31
N THR A 31 -40.87 -43.24 65.84
CA THR A 31 -41.28 -44.63 66.07
C THR A 31 -40.63 -45.30 67.29
N GLN A 32 -39.40 -44.93 67.65
CA GLN A 32 -38.63 -45.58 68.73
C GLN A 32 -38.26 -44.63 69.87
N TRP A 33 -37.55 -43.53 69.59
CA TRP A 33 -37.05 -42.61 70.61
C TRP A 33 -36.65 -41.26 69.99
N PRO A 34 -37.04 -40.08 70.54
CA PRO A 34 -37.54 -39.86 71.90
C PRO A 34 -39.06 -39.72 72.03
N LEU A 35 -39.79 -39.55 70.93
CA LEU A 35 -41.21 -39.17 70.96
C LEU A 35 -42.08 -40.13 71.78
N PRO A 36 -41.98 -41.47 71.62
CA PRO A 36 -42.79 -42.40 72.40
C PRO A 36 -42.52 -42.31 73.91
N GLN A 37 -41.27 -42.10 74.32
CA GLN A 37 -40.90 -42.01 75.73
C GLN A 37 -41.34 -40.68 76.36
N ILE A 38 -41.25 -39.58 75.62
CA ILE A 38 -41.75 -38.27 76.07
C ILE A 38 -43.27 -38.32 76.24
N LEU A 39 -44.00 -38.96 75.33
CA LEU A 39 -45.45 -39.13 75.47
C LEU A 39 -45.83 -39.97 76.70
N VAL A 40 -45.06 -41.02 77.00
CA VAL A 40 -45.23 -41.82 78.23
C VAL A 40 -44.92 -40.99 79.48
N TRP A 41 -43.82 -40.22 79.48
CA TRP A 41 -43.45 -39.33 80.57
C TRP A 41 -44.49 -38.23 80.82
N MET A 42 -45.00 -37.57 79.77
CA MET A 42 -46.06 -36.55 79.90
C MET A 42 -47.35 -37.15 80.45
N ARG A 43 -47.69 -38.38 80.08
CA ARG A 43 -48.86 -39.07 80.63
C ARG A 43 -48.68 -39.40 82.12
N HIS A 44 -47.48 -39.85 82.51
CA HIS A 44 -47.21 -40.29 83.87
C HIS A 44 -46.98 -39.13 84.86
N ASP A 45 -46.15 -38.15 84.48
CA ASP A 45 -45.66 -37.10 85.40
C ASP A 45 -46.41 -35.77 85.27
N LEU A 46 -47.02 -35.48 84.09
CA LEU A 46 -47.84 -34.26 83.89
C LEU A 46 -49.36 -34.55 83.85
N GLY A 47 -49.78 -35.82 83.81
CA GLY A 47 -51.19 -36.21 83.76
C GLY A 47 -51.92 -35.82 82.47
N ILE A 48 -51.19 -35.45 81.41
CA ILE A 48 -51.77 -35.05 80.12
C ILE A 48 -51.97 -36.32 79.27
N ASP A 49 -53.22 -36.78 79.13
CA ASP A 49 -53.54 -37.91 78.26
C ASP A 49 -53.99 -37.45 76.87
N LEU A 50 -53.06 -37.46 75.91
CA LEU A 50 -53.31 -37.03 74.53
C LEU A 50 -54.08 -38.06 73.68
N GLY A 51 -54.63 -39.14 74.27
CA GLY A 51 -55.43 -40.15 73.55
C GLY A 51 -54.68 -40.91 72.46
N ALA A 52 -53.38 -40.67 72.29
CA ALA A 52 -52.56 -41.34 71.29
C ALA A 52 -52.17 -42.75 71.78
N PRO A 53 -52.25 -43.79 70.94
CA PRO A 53 -51.74 -45.11 71.30
C PRO A 53 -50.24 -44.99 71.55
N ALA A 54 -49.75 -45.61 72.64
CA ALA A 54 -48.37 -45.53 73.13
C ALA A 54 -47.29 -45.98 72.11
N ARG A 55 -47.71 -46.50 70.95
CA ARG A 55 -46.88 -46.77 69.78
C ARG A 55 -47.64 -46.29 68.54
N PHE A 56 -47.09 -45.32 67.82
CA PHE A 56 -47.50 -45.09 66.43
C PHE A 56 -47.25 -46.39 65.66
N GLY A 57 -48.29 -47.03 65.14
CA GLY A 57 -48.12 -48.21 64.27
C GLY A 57 -47.25 -47.87 63.06
N PHE A 58 -46.65 -48.89 62.42
CA PHE A 58 -45.73 -48.71 61.28
C PHE A 58 -46.24 -47.70 60.23
N TYR A 59 -47.53 -47.80 59.86
CA TYR A 59 -48.18 -46.89 58.91
C TYR A 59 -48.36 -45.45 59.43
N GLY A 60 -48.68 -45.28 60.72
CA GLY A 60 -48.82 -43.95 61.34
C GLY A 60 -47.48 -43.22 61.46
N GLY A 61 -46.41 -43.94 61.80
CA GLY A 61 -45.05 -43.40 61.83
C GLY A 61 -44.58 -42.93 60.44
N ILE A 62 -44.92 -43.68 59.39
CA ILE A 62 -44.64 -43.28 57.99
C ILE A 62 -45.41 -42.02 57.62
N LEU A 63 -46.71 -41.94 57.95
CA LEU A 63 -47.57 -40.81 57.57
C LEU A 63 -47.13 -39.51 58.23
N VAL A 64 -46.78 -39.56 59.53
CA VAL A 64 -46.20 -38.41 60.25
C VAL A 64 -44.84 -38.05 59.69
N SER A 65 -43.96 -39.02 59.44
CA SER A 65 -42.63 -38.76 58.86
C SER A 65 -42.73 -38.11 57.48
N LEU A 66 -43.67 -38.58 56.63
CA LEU A 66 -43.91 -38.02 55.31
C LEU A 66 -44.45 -36.59 55.38
N ALA A 67 -45.34 -36.30 56.34
CA ALA A 67 -45.88 -34.96 56.56
C ALA A 67 -44.80 -33.93 56.92
N PHE A 68 -43.70 -34.34 57.56
CA PHE A 68 -42.55 -33.46 57.83
C PHE A 68 -41.51 -33.49 56.71
N LEU A 69 -41.24 -34.65 56.11
CA LEU A 69 -40.20 -34.81 55.09
C LEU A 69 -40.56 -34.18 53.75
N LEU A 70 -41.82 -34.23 53.33
CA LEU A 70 -42.24 -33.72 52.04
C LEU A 70 -42.13 -32.18 51.96
N PRO A 71 -42.65 -31.39 52.92
CA PRO A 71 -42.42 -29.95 52.95
C PRO A 71 -40.94 -29.58 53.11
N LEU A 72 -40.19 -30.32 53.93
CA LEU A 72 -38.77 -30.10 54.12
C LEU A 72 -37.97 -30.34 52.83
N SER A 73 -38.31 -31.40 52.08
CA SER A 73 -37.71 -31.72 50.79
C SER A 73 -38.02 -30.66 49.73
N LEU A 74 -39.27 -30.21 49.65
CA LEU A 74 -39.66 -29.12 48.75
C LEU A 74 -38.96 -27.80 49.10
N TRP A 75 -38.88 -27.46 50.39
CA TRP A 75 -38.17 -26.26 50.86
C TRP A 75 -36.67 -26.34 50.53
N LEU A 76 -36.04 -27.48 50.80
CA LEU A 76 -34.62 -27.70 50.54
C LEU A 76 -34.33 -27.71 49.03
N GLY A 77 -35.18 -28.36 48.24
CA GLY A 77 -35.12 -28.36 46.78
C GLY A 77 -35.25 -26.96 46.21
N HIS A 78 -36.21 -26.16 46.69
CA HIS A 78 -36.35 -24.76 46.29
C HIS A 78 -35.13 -23.93 46.68
N ARG A 79 -34.59 -24.13 47.89
CA ARG A 79 -33.40 -23.42 48.38
C ARG A 79 -32.13 -23.74 47.57
N VAL A 80 -32.01 -24.97 47.07
CA VAL A 80 -30.90 -25.41 46.23
C VAL A 80 -31.07 -24.97 44.77
N MET A 81 -32.30 -25.01 44.23
CA MET A 81 -32.59 -24.75 42.83
C MET A 81 -32.77 -23.26 42.50
N SER A 82 -33.25 -22.45 43.44
CA SER A 82 -33.51 -21.01 43.25
C SER A 82 -32.27 -20.22 42.76
N PRO A 83 -31.04 -20.46 43.27
CA PRO A 83 -29.84 -19.82 42.73
C PRO A 83 -29.51 -20.23 41.28
N ILE A 84 -29.77 -21.49 40.92
CA ILE A 84 -29.46 -22.03 39.58
C ILE A 84 -30.41 -21.43 38.54
N THR A 85 -31.71 -21.41 38.83
CA THR A 85 -32.72 -20.85 37.91
C THR A 85 -32.54 -19.35 37.70
N LYS A 86 -32.14 -18.60 38.74
CA LYS A 86 -31.76 -17.18 38.60
C LYS A 86 -30.56 -16.99 37.68
N LEU A 87 -29.55 -17.85 37.79
CA LEU A 87 -28.37 -17.81 36.93
C LEU A 87 -28.69 -18.15 35.48
N LEU A 88 -29.51 -19.18 35.24
CA LEU A 88 -29.92 -19.53 33.88
C LEU A 88 -30.69 -18.39 33.22
N ARG A 89 -31.61 -17.73 33.93
CA ARG A 89 -32.32 -16.54 33.42
C ARG A 89 -31.38 -15.37 33.17
N ALA A 90 -30.37 -15.16 34.03
CA ALA A 90 -29.37 -14.12 33.81
C ALA A 90 -28.50 -14.41 32.57
N LEU A 91 -28.12 -15.67 32.36
CA LEU A 91 -27.37 -16.11 31.18
C LEU A 91 -28.20 -16.02 29.91
N GLU A 92 -29.48 -16.41 29.97
CA GLU A 92 -30.44 -16.26 28.87
C GLU A 92 -30.59 -14.79 28.47
N GLY A 93 -30.75 -13.89 29.46
CA GLY A 93 -30.79 -12.44 29.21
C GLY A 93 -29.50 -11.91 28.59
N ALA A 94 -28.34 -12.38 29.05
CA ALA A 94 -27.04 -11.98 28.50
C ALA A 94 -26.83 -12.46 27.06
N VAL A 95 -27.29 -13.68 26.73
CA VAL A 95 -27.21 -14.20 25.36
C VAL A 95 -28.23 -13.50 24.45
N ALA A 96 -29.41 -13.15 24.96
CA ALA A 96 -30.39 -12.37 24.21
C ALA A 96 -29.82 -11.00 23.77
N SER A 97 -29.06 -10.32 24.63
CA SER A 97 -28.45 -9.03 24.30
C SER A 97 -27.43 -9.11 23.15
N TYR A 98 -26.82 -10.28 22.92
CA TYR A 98 -25.87 -10.46 21.81
C TYR A 98 -26.56 -10.39 20.45
N ARG A 99 -27.83 -10.80 20.35
CA ARG A 99 -28.61 -10.68 19.11
C ARG A 99 -28.82 -9.22 18.72
N ASP A 100 -28.90 -8.35 19.71
CA ASP A 100 -29.06 -6.90 19.54
C ASP A 100 -27.69 -6.18 19.44
N GLY A 101 -26.59 -6.96 19.46
CA GLY A 101 -25.22 -6.48 19.37
C GLY A 101 -24.67 -5.88 20.66
N ASP A 102 -25.41 -5.92 21.77
CA ASP A 102 -24.94 -5.41 23.07
C ASP A 102 -24.16 -6.49 23.83
N PHE A 103 -22.82 -6.32 23.86
CA PHE A 103 -21.86 -7.19 24.52
C PHE A 103 -21.35 -6.62 25.86
N SER A 104 -22.01 -5.58 26.40
CA SER A 104 -21.56 -4.91 27.63
C SER A 104 -21.96 -5.64 28.91
N PHE A 105 -22.88 -6.60 28.82
CA PHE A 105 -23.39 -7.33 29.96
C PHE A 105 -22.38 -8.35 30.50
N SER A 106 -22.18 -8.37 31.82
CA SER A 106 -21.33 -9.35 32.49
C SER A 106 -22.02 -9.87 33.75
N ILE A 107 -21.84 -11.16 34.03
CA ILE A 107 -22.42 -11.83 35.19
C ILE A 107 -21.35 -11.99 36.26
N ALA A 108 -21.62 -11.57 37.50
CA ALA A 108 -20.65 -11.66 38.58
C ALA A 108 -20.26 -13.12 38.90
N ALA A 109 -18.98 -13.46 38.75
CA ALA A 109 -18.45 -14.81 38.98
C ALA A 109 -17.99 -15.02 40.43
N THR A 110 -18.93 -15.07 41.38
CA THR A 110 -18.62 -15.31 42.80
C THR A 110 -18.48 -16.80 43.15
N ARG A 111 -18.88 -17.70 42.25
CA ARG A 111 -18.87 -19.16 42.45
C ARG A 111 -17.57 -19.81 41.97
N ARG A 112 -17.16 -20.87 42.67
CA ARG A 112 -15.96 -21.69 42.36
C ARG A 112 -16.31 -23.12 41.90
N ASP A 113 -17.51 -23.30 41.38
CA ASP A 113 -18.01 -24.55 40.80
C ASP A 113 -18.07 -24.45 39.26
N GLU A 114 -18.56 -25.50 38.60
CA GLU A 114 -18.67 -25.61 37.14
C GLU A 114 -19.52 -24.48 36.54
N LEU A 115 -20.59 -24.06 37.23
CA LEU A 115 -21.40 -22.91 36.83
C LEU A 115 -20.61 -21.61 36.90
N GLY A 116 -19.75 -21.46 37.92
CA GLY A 116 -18.80 -20.34 38.00
C GLY A 116 -17.81 -20.30 36.84
N GLU A 117 -17.38 -21.46 36.33
CA GLU A 117 -16.52 -21.56 35.15
C GLU A 117 -17.25 -21.17 33.86
N LEU A 118 -18.49 -21.64 33.68
CA LEU A 118 -19.33 -21.25 32.55
C LEU A 118 -19.55 -19.73 32.49
N ILE A 119 -19.79 -19.09 33.65
CA ILE A 119 -19.92 -17.62 33.74
C ILE A 119 -18.62 -16.94 33.29
N ARG A 120 -17.46 -17.44 33.73
CA ARG A 120 -16.16 -16.88 33.32
C ARG A 120 -15.94 -17.01 31.81
N MET A 121 -16.27 -18.17 31.22
CA MET A 121 -16.17 -18.37 29.76
C MET A 121 -17.13 -17.44 29.00
N HIS A 122 -18.37 -17.29 29.46
CA HIS A 122 -19.33 -16.38 28.86
C HIS A 122 -18.87 -14.91 28.92
N ASN A 123 -18.42 -14.44 30.09
CA ASN A 123 -17.90 -13.08 30.23
C ASN A 123 -16.66 -12.85 29.35
N ALA A 124 -15.77 -13.84 29.22
CA ALA A 124 -14.62 -13.77 28.35
C ALA A 124 -15.03 -13.65 26.87
N LEU A 125 -16.01 -14.44 26.43
CA LEU A 125 -16.58 -14.35 25.07
C LEU A 125 -17.17 -12.96 24.79
N GLY A 126 -18.00 -12.44 25.71
CA GLY A 126 -18.59 -11.10 25.58
C GLY A 126 -17.52 -10.01 25.47
N GLN A 127 -16.48 -10.10 26.30
CA GLN A 127 -15.34 -9.18 26.25
C GLN A 127 -14.59 -9.27 24.90
N THR A 128 -14.30 -10.48 24.40
CA THR A 128 -13.66 -10.66 23.08
C THR A 128 -14.51 -10.10 21.94
N LEU A 129 -15.82 -10.34 21.94
CA LEU A 129 -16.72 -9.81 20.91
C LEU A 129 -16.80 -8.28 20.96
N ARG A 130 -16.86 -7.71 22.17
CA ARG A 130 -16.82 -6.27 22.38
C ARG A 130 -15.52 -5.66 21.84
N GLU A 131 -14.39 -6.25 22.17
CA GLU A 131 -13.08 -5.81 21.67
C GLU A 131 -12.99 -5.91 20.14
N GLN A 132 -13.46 -7.00 19.54
CA GLN A 132 -13.52 -7.13 18.08
C GLN A 132 -14.39 -6.05 17.43
N ARG A 133 -15.59 -5.78 17.97
CA ARG A 133 -16.49 -4.73 17.47
C ARG A 133 -15.86 -3.34 17.61
N GLN A 134 -15.23 -3.05 18.73
CA GLN A 134 -14.53 -1.78 18.96
C GLN A 134 -13.33 -1.61 18.01
N ASN A 135 -12.54 -2.66 17.83
CA ASN A 135 -11.40 -2.66 16.90
C ASN A 135 -11.85 -2.46 15.44
N LEU A 136 -12.95 -3.10 15.03
CA LEU A 136 -13.54 -2.89 13.71
C LEU A 136 -14.02 -1.46 13.53
N ALA A 137 -14.81 -0.93 14.47
CA ALA A 137 -15.29 0.44 14.43
C ALA A 137 -14.14 1.47 14.42
N GLN A 138 -13.08 1.23 15.19
CA GLN A 138 -11.89 2.09 15.20
C GLN A 138 -11.13 2.03 13.89
N ARG A 139 -10.98 0.85 13.28
CA ARG A 139 -10.36 0.70 11.95
C ARG A 139 -11.18 1.38 10.86
N GLU A 140 -12.49 1.23 10.89
CA GLU A 140 -13.41 1.88 9.96
C GLU A 140 -13.31 3.40 10.08
N LEU A 141 -13.37 3.95 11.30
CA LEU A 141 -13.20 5.37 11.55
C LEU A 141 -11.83 5.89 11.09
N LEU A 142 -10.75 5.13 11.34
CA LEU A 142 -9.41 5.50 10.90
C LEU A 142 -9.31 5.53 9.37
N LEU A 143 -9.82 4.49 8.69
CA LEU A 143 -9.84 4.43 7.23
C LEU A 143 -10.69 5.56 6.64
N ASP A 144 -11.90 5.81 7.15
CA ASP A 144 -12.73 6.92 6.70
C ASP A 144 -12.02 8.25 6.94
N THR A 145 -11.44 8.48 8.12
CA THR A 145 -10.70 9.72 8.40
C THR A 145 -9.55 9.94 7.43
N VAL A 146 -8.77 8.90 7.11
CA VAL A 146 -7.66 8.97 6.14
C VAL A 146 -8.20 9.28 4.73
N VAL A 147 -9.28 8.64 4.31
CA VAL A 147 -9.86 8.86 2.98
C VAL A 147 -10.57 10.22 2.88
N GLN A 148 -11.21 10.70 3.95
CA GLN A 148 -11.83 12.03 3.97
C GLN A 148 -10.79 13.15 3.91
N ASN A 149 -9.66 12.99 4.59
CA ASN A 149 -8.63 14.03 4.71
C ASN A 149 -7.46 13.91 3.73
N THR A 150 -7.45 12.92 2.83
CA THR A 150 -6.44 12.88 1.77
C THR A 150 -6.63 14.05 0.80
N PRO A 151 -5.56 14.73 0.37
CA PRO A 151 -5.64 15.84 -0.59
C PRO A 151 -6.01 15.39 -2.00
N VAL A 152 -6.04 14.08 -2.26
CA VAL A 152 -6.52 13.51 -3.53
C VAL A 152 -8.05 13.53 -3.52
N ALA A 153 -8.67 14.04 -4.58
CA ALA A 153 -10.11 13.95 -4.74
C ALA A 153 -10.49 12.55 -5.24
N LEU A 154 -11.27 11.81 -4.44
CA LEU A 154 -11.73 10.46 -4.76
C LEU A 154 -13.21 10.48 -5.08
N VAL A 155 -13.58 9.93 -6.24
CA VAL A 155 -14.97 9.73 -6.67
C VAL A 155 -15.15 8.27 -7.04
N LEU A 156 -16.12 7.60 -6.42
CA LEU A 156 -16.54 6.26 -6.79
C LEU A 156 -17.90 6.34 -7.47
N THR A 157 -18.00 5.75 -8.66
CA THR A 157 -19.25 5.68 -9.43
C THR A 157 -19.71 4.25 -9.63
N ASP A 158 -21.03 4.06 -9.75
CA ASP A 158 -21.63 2.78 -10.13
C ASP A 158 -21.72 2.60 -11.65
N ALA A 159 -22.36 1.51 -12.09
CA ALA A 159 -22.59 1.19 -13.50
C ALA A 159 -23.41 2.25 -14.26
N SER A 160 -24.22 3.03 -13.54
CA SER A 160 -25.07 4.10 -14.09
C SER A 160 -24.37 5.47 -14.03
N ASN A 161 -23.06 5.48 -13.70
CA ASN A 161 -22.26 6.68 -13.52
C ASN A 161 -22.76 7.60 -12.38
N ARG A 162 -23.47 7.04 -11.39
CA ARG A 162 -23.89 7.75 -10.18
C ARG A 162 -22.84 7.63 -9.10
N VAL A 163 -22.59 8.72 -8.37
CA VAL A 163 -21.59 8.77 -7.31
C VAL A 163 -22.07 7.98 -6.09
N THR A 164 -21.38 6.89 -5.76
CA THR A 164 -21.63 6.09 -4.55
C THR A 164 -20.76 6.52 -3.39
N TYR A 165 -19.59 7.10 -3.63
CA TYR A 165 -18.72 7.65 -2.60
C TYR A 165 -17.93 8.85 -3.12
N ALA A 166 -17.76 9.87 -2.26
CA ALA A 166 -16.85 10.98 -2.51
C ALA A 166 -16.30 11.55 -1.20
N ASN A 167 -14.98 11.77 -1.17
CA ASN A 167 -14.31 12.37 -0.03
C ASN A 167 -14.45 13.91 0.00
N ILE A 168 -14.01 14.55 1.08
CA ILE A 168 -14.10 16.02 1.26
C ILE A 168 -13.42 16.75 0.10
N ALA A 169 -12.23 16.31 -0.33
CA ALA A 169 -11.50 16.90 -1.45
C ALA A 169 -12.31 16.86 -2.76
N ALA A 170 -12.95 15.74 -3.08
CA ALA A 170 -13.82 15.63 -4.26
C ALA A 170 -15.05 16.53 -4.17
N ARG A 171 -15.66 16.66 -2.99
CA ARG A 171 -16.80 17.56 -2.78
C ARG A 171 -16.41 19.01 -3.03
N HIS A 172 -15.26 19.45 -2.53
CA HIS A 172 -14.76 20.80 -2.82
C HIS A 172 -14.43 20.99 -4.29
N LEU A 173 -13.85 19.98 -4.94
CA LEU A 173 -13.47 20.06 -6.34
C LEU A 173 -14.68 20.12 -7.29
N PHE A 174 -15.76 19.38 -7.00
CA PHE A 174 -16.86 19.19 -7.96
C PHE A 174 -18.21 19.76 -7.52
N ASN A 175 -18.42 20.14 -6.25
CA ASN A 175 -19.73 20.56 -5.76
C ASN A 175 -19.66 21.50 -4.53
N GLU A 176 -18.68 22.41 -4.48
CA GLU A 176 -18.55 23.45 -3.43
C GLU A 176 -18.58 22.90 -1.98
N GLY A 177 -18.11 21.66 -1.77
CA GLY A 177 -18.13 20.99 -0.47
C GLY A 177 -19.43 20.27 -0.11
N ARG A 178 -20.48 20.37 -0.94
CA ARG A 178 -21.75 19.66 -0.75
C ARG A 178 -21.62 18.18 -1.07
N THR A 179 -22.56 17.38 -0.57
CA THR A 179 -22.58 15.94 -0.85
C THR A 179 -22.76 15.66 -2.34
N LEU A 180 -21.98 14.71 -2.85
CA LEU A 180 -22.06 14.23 -4.23
C LEU A 180 -22.88 12.94 -4.34
N HIS A 181 -23.20 12.30 -3.21
CA HIS A 181 -23.79 10.96 -3.19
C HIS A 181 -25.14 10.92 -3.93
N GLY A 182 -25.27 9.97 -4.85
CA GLY A 182 -26.46 9.76 -5.67
C GLY A 182 -26.56 10.63 -6.93
N LEU A 183 -25.73 11.67 -7.07
CA LEU A 183 -25.72 12.53 -8.25
C LEU A 183 -25.06 11.83 -9.45
N SER A 184 -25.45 12.22 -10.67
CA SER A 184 -24.80 11.77 -11.89
C SER A 184 -23.45 12.48 -12.03
N PHE A 185 -22.36 11.72 -12.09
CA PHE A 185 -21.03 12.33 -12.22
C PHE A 185 -20.82 12.99 -13.58
N ALA A 186 -21.47 12.48 -14.64
CA ALA A 186 -21.41 13.11 -15.97
C ALA A 186 -22.09 14.50 -16.00
N GLU A 187 -23.20 14.66 -15.27
CA GLU A 187 -23.89 15.94 -15.17
C GLU A 187 -23.07 16.94 -14.35
N LEU A 188 -22.43 16.49 -13.25
CA LEU A 188 -21.59 17.35 -12.42
C LEU A 188 -20.38 17.94 -13.17
N ILE A 189 -19.80 17.18 -14.10
CA ILE A 189 -18.65 17.63 -14.89
C ILE A 189 -19.05 18.28 -16.23
N SER A 190 -20.34 18.45 -16.53
CA SER A 190 -20.77 19.00 -17.84
C SER A 190 -20.20 20.38 -18.10
N ASP A 191 -20.12 21.18 -17.04
CA ASP A 191 -19.68 22.58 -17.02
C ASP A 191 -18.18 22.71 -16.73
N SER A 192 -17.49 21.58 -16.50
CA SER A 192 -16.05 21.54 -16.32
C SER A 192 -15.29 21.71 -17.64
N PRO A 193 -14.03 22.16 -17.61
CA PRO A 193 -13.21 22.31 -18.82
C PRO A 193 -13.14 21.04 -19.66
N GLU A 194 -13.08 21.20 -20.99
CA GLU A 194 -13.18 20.10 -21.95
C GLU A 194 -12.13 19.00 -21.72
N ALA A 195 -10.91 19.39 -21.33
CA ALA A 195 -9.83 18.47 -21.02
C ALA A 195 -10.18 17.50 -19.87
N LEU A 196 -10.90 17.97 -18.84
CA LEU A 196 -11.33 17.14 -17.72
C LEU A 196 -12.38 16.12 -18.18
N ARG A 197 -13.37 16.56 -18.96
CA ARG A 197 -14.45 15.70 -19.45
C ARG A 197 -13.92 14.58 -20.33
N ARG A 198 -13.07 14.92 -21.31
CA ARG A 198 -12.46 13.93 -22.22
C ARG A 198 -11.62 12.91 -21.45
N ALA A 199 -10.87 13.34 -20.43
CA ALA A 199 -10.07 12.44 -19.61
C ALA A 199 -10.95 11.44 -18.83
N VAL A 200 -12.04 11.91 -18.22
CA VAL A 200 -12.97 11.06 -17.45
C VAL A 200 -13.71 10.04 -18.34
N GLU A 201 -14.05 10.44 -19.56
CA GLU A 201 -14.69 9.58 -20.57
C GLU A 201 -13.73 8.52 -21.14
N GLY A 202 -12.46 8.88 -21.33
CA GLY A 202 -11.43 8.00 -21.88
C GLY A 202 -11.18 6.74 -21.05
N GLY A 203 -11.37 6.81 -19.73
CA GLY A 203 -11.26 5.63 -18.85
C GLY A 203 -9.83 5.19 -18.56
N GLU A 204 -8.83 5.93 -19.02
CA GLU A 204 -7.40 5.67 -18.84
C GLU A 204 -6.77 6.71 -17.90
N ASP A 205 -5.55 6.41 -17.42
CA ASP A 205 -4.79 7.36 -16.62
C ASP A 205 -4.34 8.53 -17.51
N ALA A 206 -4.54 9.77 -17.05
CA ALA A 206 -4.30 10.97 -17.85
C ALA A 206 -3.73 12.12 -17.02
N LEU A 207 -2.85 12.90 -17.63
CA LEU A 207 -2.44 14.22 -17.14
C LEU A 207 -3.26 15.28 -17.85
N LEU A 208 -3.92 16.14 -17.08
CA LEU A 208 -4.77 17.19 -17.60
C LEU A 208 -4.42 18.53 -16.96
N THR A 209 -4.32 19.56 -17.77
CA THR A 209 -4.18 20.95 -17.32
C THR A 209 -5.50 21.65 -17.59
N VAL A 210 -6.06 22.26 -16.55
CA VAL A 210 -7.35 22.95 -16.57
C VAL A 210 -7.20 24.33 -15.98
N GLU A 211 -7.94 25.28 -16.53
CA GLU A 211 -8.06 26.62 -15.96
C GLU A 211 -9.15 26.60 -14.88
N MET A 212 -8.76 26.84 -13.63
CA MET A 212 -9.63 26.83 -12.47
C MET A 212 -9.31 28.01 -11.54
N ASP A 213 -10.32 28.65 -10.96
CA ASP A 213 -10.17 29.75 -9.99
C ASP A 213 -9.21 30.87 -10.46
N GLY A 214 -9.17 31.14 -11.77
CA GLY A 214 -8.31 32.17 -12.38
C GLY A 214 -6.84 31.78 -12.56
N GLY A 215 -6.49 30.48 -12.53
CA GLY A 215 -5.15 29.99 -12.85
C GLY A 215 -5.13 28.59 -13.48
N GLU A 216 -4.03 28.26 -14.16
CA GLU A 216 -3.81 26.90 -14.66
C GLU A 216 -3.41 25.95 -13.52
N GLU A 217 -4.12 24.83 -13.44
CA GLU A 217 -3.83 23.73 -12.53
C GLU A 217 -3.67 22.42 -13.30
N THR A 218 -2.67 21.63 -12.92
CA THR A 218 -2.42 20.31 -13.51
C THR A 218 -2.86 19.22 -12.54
N PHE A 219 -3.65 18.28 -13.03
CA PHE A 219 -4.10 17.10 -12.30
C PHE A 219 -3.60 15.84 -12.99
N HIS A 220 -3.25 14.86 -12.17
CA HIS A 220 -3.12 13.47 -12.59
C HIS A 220 -4.41 12.72 -12.23
N LEU A 221 -5.15 12.31 -13.26
CA LEU A 221 -6.32 11.46 -13.15
C LEU A 221 -5.90 10.00 -13.23
N SER A 222 -6.24 9.21 -12.23
CA SER A 222 -6.15 7.75 -12.31
C SER A 222 -7.52 7.10 -12.20
N GLN A 223 -7.78 6.11 -13.06
CA GLN A 223 -9.07 5.43 -13.13
C GLN A 223 -8.90 3.92 -12.93
N ARG A 224 -9.66 3.34 -11.99
CA ARG A 224 -9.65 1.90 -11.73
C ARG A 224 -11.06 1.37 -11.66
N SER A 225 -11.31 0.28 -12.39
CA SER A 225 -12.60 -0.41 -12.40
C SER A 225 -12.51 -1.69 -11.59
N PHE A 226 -13.46 -1.93 -10.71
CA PHE A 226 -13.55 -3.15 -9.91
C PHE A 226 -15.00 -3.54 -9.64
N ARG A 227 -15.24 -4.74 -9.11
CA ARG A 227 -16.59 -5.18 -8.73
C ARG A 227 -16.73 -5.19 -7.21
N LEU A 228 -17.74 -4.47 -6.71
CA LEU A 228 -18.12 -4.48 -5.30
C LEU A 228 -19.51 -5.12 -5.19
N HIS A 229 -19.64 -6.17 -4.36
CA HIS A 229 -20.86 -7.00 -4.26
C HIS A 229 -21.39 -7.47 -5.63
N GLY A 230 -20.48 -7.83 -6.54
CA GLY A 230 -20.83 -8.28 -7.88
C GLY A 230 -21.28 -7.18 -8.85
N ARG A 231 -21.34 -5.91 -8.45
CA ARG A 231 -21.69 -4.77 -9.32
C ARG A 231 -20.43 -4.00 -9.75
N PRO A 232 -20.31 -3.62 -11.04
CA PRO A 232 -19.15 -2.85 -11.49
C PRO A 232 -19.18 -1.44 -10.90
N HIS A 233 -18.02 -1.00 -10.44
CA HIS A 233 -17.76 0.33 -9.93
C HIS A 233 -16.49 0.88 -10.56
N ARG A 234 -16.43 2.20 -10.68
CA ARG A 234 -15.27 2.91 -11.21
C ARG A 234 -14.81 3.95 -10.20
N LEU A 235 -13.57 3.80 -9.73
CA LEU A 235 -12.89 4.75 -8.85
C LEU A 235 -12.04 5.69 -9.69
N GLN A 236 -12.23 6.98 -9.47
CA GLN A 236 -11.50 8.08 -10.11
C GLN A 236 -10.77 8.86 -9.03
N LEU A 237 -9.45 9.01 -9.21
CA LEU A 237 -8.58 9.73 -8.30
C LEU A 237 -8.01 10.94 -9.04
N PHE A 238 -8.31 12.14 -8.54
CA PHE A 238 -7.79 13.40 -9.08
C PHE A 238 -6.74 13.93 -8.11
N ARG A 239 -5.46 13.79 -8.48
CA ARG A 239 -4.33 14.30 -7.70
C ARG A 239 -3.85 15.61 -8.31
N ARG A 240 -3.98 16.71 -7.55
CA ARG A 240 -3.36 17.98 -7.94
C ARG A 240 -1.84 17.83 -7.89
N MET A 241 -1.17 18.15 -8.99
CA MET A 241 0.30 18.18 -9.05
C MET A 241 0.77 19.50 -8.42
N THR A 242 1.65 19.45 -7.43
CA THR A 242 2.12 20.64 -6.70
C THR A 242 2.88 21.58 -7.63
N ARG A 243 2.68 22.89 -7.43
CA ARG A 243 3.28 23.96 -8.25
C ARG A 243 4.80 23.84 -8.35
N GLU A 244 5.54 23.35 -7.35
CA GLU A 244 7.00 23.17 -7.47
C GLU A 244 7.42 22.07 -8.46
N LEU A 245 6.76 20.92 -8.49
CA LEU A 245 7.11 19.82 -9.39
C LEU A 245 6.69 20.14 -10.83
N SER A 246 5.48 20.68 -11.01
CA SER A 246 5.03 21.17 -12.32
C SER A 246 5.79 22.42 -12.75
N ARG A 247 6.22 23.33 -11.86
CA ARG A 247 7.13 24.43 -12.23
C ARG A 247 8.50 23.92 -12.61
N GLN A 248 9.04 22.89 -11.96
CA GLN A 248 10.33 22.32 -12.35
C GLN A 248 10.24 21.62 -13.70
N GLU A 249 9.19 20.81 -13.93
CA GLU A 249 8.94 20.18 -15.22
C GLU A 249 8.65 21.22 -16.29
N VAL A 250 7.71 22.14 -16.08
CA VAL A 250 7.37 23.23 -17.02
C VAL A 250 8.53 24.19 -17.21
N ALA A 251 9.36 24.48 -16.20
CA ALA A 251 10.57 25.28 -16.38
C ALA A 251 11.63 24.52 -17.18
N THR A 252 11.72 23.20 -17.00
CA THR A 252 12.59 22.34 -17.80
C THR A 252 12.08 22.28 -19.23
N TRP A 253 10.79 22.07 -19.46
CA TRP A 253 10.13 22.13 -20.77
C TRP A 253 10.26 23.51 -21.42
N LYS A 254 10.02 24.61 -20.70
CA LYS A 254 10.23 25.98 -21.20
C LYS A 254 11.70 26.22 -21.55
N ARG A 255 12.64 25.65 -20.79
CA ARG A 255 14.08 25.71 -21.10
C ARG A 255 14.39 24.91 -22.36
N VAL A 256 13.87 23.69 -22.49
CA VAL A 256 14.03 22.84 -23.68
C VAL A 256 13.43 23.50 -24.92
N ILE A 257 12.19 24.00 -24.86
CA ILE A 257 11.54 24.74 -25.95
C ILE A 257 12.36 25.97 -26.34
N ARG A 258 12.93 26.69 -25.36
CA ARG A 258 13.79 27.86 -25.61
C ARG A 258 15.08 27.47 -26.32
N VAL A 259 15.74 26.39 -25.90
CA VAL A 259 16.95 25.87 -26.57
C VAL A 259 16.61 25.39 -27.98
N ILE A 260 15.54 24.61 -28.16
CA ILE A 260 15.07 24.15 -29.48
C ILE A 260 14.77 25.34 -30.38
N SER A 261 14.01 26.32 -29.90
CA SER A 261 13.67 27.53 -30.66
C SER A 261 14.92 28.32 -31.05
N HIS A 262 15.90 28.42 -30.14
CA HIS A 262 17.15 29.11 -30.38
C HIS A 262 18.00 28.37 -31.43
N GLU A 263 18.16 27.06 -31.33
CA GLU A 263 18.94 26.25 -32.28
C GLU A 263 18.28 26.12 -33.66
N LEU A 264 16.94 26.01 -33.70
CA LEU A 264 16.17 26.07 -34.94
C LEU A 264 16.40 27.41 -35.64
N ASN A 265 16.19 28.52 -34.93
CA ASN A 265 16.34 29.86 -35.51
C ASN A 265 17.78 30.16 -35.92
N ASN A 266 18.77 29.75 -35.11
CA ASN A 266 20.19 29.93 -35.41
C ASN A 266 20.66 29.15 -36.64
N SER A 267 19.97 28.05 -36.99
CA SER A 267 20.28 27.28 -38.19
C SER A 267 19.46 27.76 -39.39
N LEU A 268 18.16 28.05 -39.21
CA LEU A 268 17.24 28.46 -40.27
C LEU A 268 17.50 29.89 -40.77
N ALA A 269 17.80 30.86 -39.90
CA ALA A 269 17.98 32.24 -40.33
C ALA A 269 19.19 32.42 -41.27
N PRO A 270 20.39 31.85 -40.98
CA PRO A 270 21.50 31.88 -41.93
C PRO A 270 21.20 31.10 -43.21
N ILE A 271 20.52 29.96 -43.14
CA ILE A 271 20.12 29.19 -44.34
C ILE A 271 19.25 30.06 -45.25
N SER A 272 18.23 30.72 -44.69
CA SER A 272 17.32 31.58 -45.44
C SER A 272 18.06 32.78 -46.08
N SER A 273 18.92 33.45 -45.31
CA SER A 273 19.72 34.59 -45.80
C SER A 273 20.72 34.18 -46.88
N LEU A 274 21.40 33.05 -46.69
CA LEU A 274 22.35 32.49 -47.66
C LEU A 274 21.64 32.00 -48.92
N ALA A 275 20.46 31.39 -48.80
CA ALA A 275 19.66 30.98 -49.94
C ALA A 275 19.18 32.20 -50.76
N HIS A 276 18.72 33.26 -50.08
CA HIS A 276 18.34 34.51 -50.75
C HIS A 276 19.54 35.17 -51.45
N SER A 277 20.69 35.25 -50.77
CA SER A 277 21.92 35.79 -51.34
C SER A 277 22.46 34.93 -52.50
N GLY A 278 22.33 33.60 -52.40
CA GLY A 278 22.65 32.67 -53.46
C GLY A 278 21.77 32.85 -54.69
N ALA A 279 20.46 33.03 -54.50
CA ALA A 279 19.54 33.34 -55.59
C ALA A 279 19.91 34.65 -56.30
N GLU A 280 20.35 35.66 -55.55
CA GLU A 280 20.79 36.94 -56.11
C GLU A 280 22.10 36.81 -56.90
N LEU A 281 23.08 36.08 -56.37
CA LEU A 281 24.34 35.78 -57.05
C LEU A 281 24.11 35.01 -58.36
N ALA A 282 23.21 34.01 -58.33
CA ALA A 282 22.83 33.26 -59.52
C ALA A 282 22.17 34.16 -60.58
N ARG A 283 21.28 35.07 -60.17
CA ARG A 283 20.62 36.03 -61.07
C ARG A 283 21.61 37.02 -61.72
N ARG A 284 22.69 37.36 -61.03
CA ARG A 284 23.77 38.23 -61.53
C ARG A 284 24.84 37.49 -62.35
N GLY A 285 24.75 36.15 -62.45
CA GLY A 285 25.74 35.32 -63.14
C GLY A 285 27.03 35.09 -62.36
N ASP A 286 27.11 35.46 -61.08
CA ASP A 286 28.29 35.23 -60.22
C ASP A 286 28.24 33.81 -59.62
N THR A 287 28.41 32.81 -60.49
CA THR A 287 28.33 31.39 -60.12
C THR A 287 29.54 30.90 -59.31
N ALA A 288 30.66 31.62 -59.33
CA ALA A 288 31.89 31.23 -58.65
C ALA A 288 31.74 31.18 -57.12
N ARG A 289 30.83 31.96 -56.54
CA ARG A 289 30.60 32.05 -55.09
C ARG A 289 29.50 31.12 -54.57
N LEU A 290 28.66 30.57 -55.46
CA LEU A 290 27.56 29.67 -55.11
C LEU A 290 28.01 28.39 -54.38
N PRO A 291 29.14 27.74 -54.73
CA PRO A 291 29.59 26.54 -54.02
C PRO A 291 29.79 26.76 -52.53
N GLY A 292 30.38 27.90 -52.12
CA GLY A 292 30.57 28.25 -50.71
C GLY A 292 29.25 28.50 -49.97
N VAL A 293 28.28 29.13 -50.65
CA VAL A 293 26.92 29.35 -50.12
C VAL A 293 26.23 28.00 -49.88
N PHE A 294 26.22 27.11 -50.87
CA PHE A 294 25.61 25.78 -50.74
C PHE A 294 26.31 24.90 -49.70
N ALA A 295 27.64 24.95 -49.62
CA ALA A 295 28.39 24.23 -48.59
C ALA A 295 27.97 24.67 -47.18
N THR A 296 27.86 25.98 -46.95
CA THR A 296 27.45 26.55 -45.66
C THR A 296 26.00 26.20 -45.32
N ILE A 297 25.08 26.27 -46.29
CA ILE A 297 23.69 25.81 -46.12
C ILE A 297 23.64 24.33 -45.75
N GLY A 298 24.39 23.49 -46.47
CA GLY A 298 24.44 22.04 -46.23
C GLY A 298 25.03 21.68 -44.86
N GLU A 299 26.00 22.45 -44.36
CA GLU A 299 26.53 22.29 -43.00
C GLU A 299 25.49 22.65 -41.94
N ARG A 300 24.80 23.80 -42.08
CA ARG A 300 23.74 24.23 -41.15
C ARG A 300 22.56 23.26 -41.14
N ALA A 301 22.17 22.74 -42.30
CA ALA A 301 21.10 21.75 -42.42
C ALA A 301 21.47 20.42 -41.74
N ARG A 302 22.72 19.93 -41.92
CA ARG A 302 23.21 18.72 -41.24
C ARG A 302 23.26 18.89 -39.72
N HIS A 303 23.71 20.04 -39.24
CA HIS A 303 23.72 20.36 -37.81
C HIS A 303 22.30 20.34 -37.22
N LEU A 304 21.35 21.01 -37.89
CA LEU A 304 19.95 21.05 -37.48
C LEU A 304 19.31 19.65 -37.45
N HIS A 305 19.60 18.83 -38.47
CA HIS A 305 19.11 17.46 -38.54
C HIS A 305 19.67 16.61 -37.38
N GLY A 306 20.97 16.72 -37.10
CA GLY A 306 21.59 16.03 -35.97
C GLY A 306 21.00 16.44 -34.62
N PHE A 307 20.69 17.73 -34.45
CA PHE A 307 20.02 18.25 -33.25
C PHE A 307 18.61 17.66 -33.07
N ILE A 308 17.78 17.67 -34.13
CA ILE A 308 16.41 17.14 -34.09
C ILE A 308 16.40 15.62 -33.86
N ALA A 309 17.27 14.87 -34.57
CA ALA A 309 17.38 13.42 -34.41
C ALA A 309 17.84 13.04 -32.99
N GLY A 310 18.82 13.77 -32.44
CA GLY A 310 19.27 13.60 -31.07
C GLY A 310 18.12 13.82 -30.06
N TYR A 311 17.33 14.89 -30.23
CA TYR A 311 16.19 15.14 -29.37
C TYR A 311 15.10 14.06 -29.46
N ALA A 312 14.73 13.64 -30.67
CA ALA A 312 13.72 12.61 -30.87
C ALA A 312 14.10 11.27 -30.20
N SER A 313 15.39 10.94 -30.21
CA SER A 313 15.90 9.75 -29.52
C SER A 313 15.83 9.86 -27.99
N PHE A 314 16.02 11.07 -27.43
CA PHE A 314 15.87 11.35 -26.00
C PHE A 314 14.40 11.33 -25.55
N ALA A 315 13.48 11.88 -26.35
CA ALA A 315 12.06 11.97 -26.00
C ALA A 315 11.26 10.66 -26.17
N LYS A 316 11.81 9.67 -26.88
CA LYS A 316 11.18 8.36 -27.12
C LYS A 316 12.03 7.20 -26.62
N LEU A 317 12.58 7.30 -25.41
CA LEU A 317 13.29 6.15 -24.82
C LEU A 317 12.26 5.07 -24.44
N PRO A 318 12.24 3.89 -25.10
CA PRO A 318 11.34 2.81 -24.71
C PRO A 318 11.77 2.24 -23.36
N ALA A 319 10.83 1.69 -22.60
CA ALA A 319 11.15 0.98 -21.37
C ALA A 319 12.14 -0.17 -21.67
N PRO A 320 13.24 -0.30 -20.90
CA PRO A 320 14.26 -1.31 -21.17
C PRO A 320 13.70 -2.72 -21.00
N GLN A 321 14.15 -3.65 -21.84
CA GLN A 321 13.84 -5.07 -21.73
C GLN A 321 15.10 -5.83 -21.31
N PRO A 322 15.46 -5.80 -20.01
CA PRO A 322 16.68 -6.43 -19.56
C PRO A 322 16.60 -7.95 -19.67
N VAL A 323 17.64 -8.54 -20.25
CA VAL A 323 17.79 -9.99 -20.39
C VAL A 323 19.18 -10.41 -19.91
N ALA A 324 19.37 -11.70 -19.68
CA ALA A 324 20.69 -12.23 -19.35
C ALA A 324 21.59 -12.18 -20.60
N ILE A 325 22.71 -11.44 -20.52
CA ILE A 325 23.64 -11.21 -21.62
C ILE A 325 25.01 -11.79 -21.29
N ASP A 326 25.55 -12.58 -22.22
CA ASP A 326 26.96 -12.99 -22.20
C ASP A 326 27.83 -11.82 -22.65
N TRP A 327 28.81 -11.48 -21.83
CA TRP A 327 29.70 -10.35 -22.04
C TRP A 327 30.59 -10.51 -23.27
N LYS A 328 31.08 -11.71 -23.57
CA LYS A 328 32.07 -11.87 -24.65
C LYS A 328 31.45 -11.59 -26.02
N PRO A 329 30.31 -12.21 -26.41
CA PRO A 329 29.62 -11.86 -27.65
C PRO A 329 29.18 -10.39 -27.70
N PHE A 330 28.76 -9.83 -26.56
CA PHE A 330 28.36 -8.42 -26.47
C PHE A 330 29.54 -7.47 -26.75
N LEU A 331 30.70 -7.71 -26.14
CA LEU A 331 31.91 -6.91 -26.35
C LEU A 331 32.45 -7.08 -27.77
N ASP A 332 32.41 -8.29 -28.33
CA ASP A 332 32.81 -8.55 -29.72
C ASP A 332 31.95 -7.73 -30.70
N GLY A 333 30.64 -7.67 -30.45
CA GLY A 333 29.70 -6.82 -31.21
C GLY A 333 30.00 -5.32 -31.05
N LEU A 334 30.25 -4.87 -29.83
CA LEU A 334 30.59 -3.47 -29.54
C LEU A 334 31.88 -3.03 -30.26
N SER A 335 32.90 -3.90 -30.31
CA SER A 335 34.18 -3.63 -30.99
C SER A 335 34.06 -3.42 -32.50
N LEU A 336 32.93 -3.81 -33.13
CA LEU A 336 32.66 -3.51 -34.55
C LEU A 336 32.27 -2.04 -34.76
N HIS A 337 31.73 -1.38 -33.74
CA HIS A 337 31.20 -0.01 -33.82
C HIS A 337 32.18 1.03 -33.26
N CYS A 338 33.01 0.66 -32.29
CA CYS A 338 34.00 1.55 -31.69
C CYS A 338 35.27 0.81 -31.27
N LYS A 339 36.41 1.52 -31.29
CA LYS A 339 37.69 0.97 -30.83
C LYS A 339 37.86 1.24 -29.34
N PHE A 340 38.31 0.25 -28.57
CA PHE A 340 38.68 0.40 -27.17
C PHE A 340 39.58 -0.76 -26.74
N GLN A 341 40.33 -0.60 -25.66
CA GLN A 341 41.07 -1.68 -25.03
C GLN A 341 40.33 -2.24 -23.81
N LEU A 342 40.08 -3.54 -23.81
CA LEU A 342 39.52 -4.22 -22.63
C LEU A 342 40.61 -4.36 -21.56
N LYS A 343 40.39 -3.72 -20.41
CA LYS A 343 41.29 -3.77 -19.26
C LYS A 343 40.74 -4.74 -18.21
N GLY A 344 41.48 -5.81 -17.96
CA GLY A 344 41.13 -6.86 -17.01
C GLY A 344 40.35 -8.02 -17.64
N SER A 345 39.82 -8.90 -16.81
CA SER A 345 39.02 -10.06 -17.23
C SER A 345 37.53 -9.74 -17.23
N VAL A 346 36.79 -10.42 -18.09
CA VAL A 346 35.32 -10.38 -18.13
C VAL A 346 34.76 -11.16 -16.92
N PRO A 347 33.72 -10.67 -16.22
CA PRO A 347 33.07 -11.40 -15.13
C PRO A 347 32.44 -12.72 -15.59
N GLU A 348 32.43 -13.73 -14.72
CA GLU A 348 31.74 -15.00 -14.98
C GLU A 348 30.21 -14.86 -14.94
N GLN A 349 29.71 -13.89 -14.17
CA GLN A 349 28.27 -13.61 -14.06
C GLN A 349 27.76 -12.92 -15.34
N LEU A 350 26.62 -13.40 -15.84
CA LEU A 350 25.91 -12.77 -16.95
C LEU A 350 25.45 -11.36 -16.57
N GLY A 351 25.48 -10.45 -17.53
CA GLY A 351 24.87 -9.13 -17.39
C GLY A 351 23.35 -9.22 -17.40
N TRP A 352 22.66 -8.26 -16.78
CA TRP A 352 21.20 -8.15 -16.80
C TRP A 352 20.78 -6.77 -17.29
N PHE A 353 20.68 -6.60 -18.60
CA PHE A 353 20.39 -5.30 -19.22
C PHE A 353 19.84 -5.44 -20.64
N ASP A 354 19.28 -4.36 -21.18
CA ASP A 354 18.87 -4.26 -22.58
C ASP A 354 20.11 -4.01 -23.45
N ALA A 355 20.46 -4.99 -24.28
CA ALA A 355 21.70 -4.96 -25.05
C ALA A 355 21.79 -3.74 -25.99
N ALA A 356 20.69 -3.38 -26.67
CA ALA A 356 20.70 -2.27 -27.61
C ALA A 356 20.86 -0.92 -26.89
N GLN A 357 20.18 -0.75 -25.76
CA GLN A 357 20.31 0.48 -24.98
C GLN A 357 21.71 0.62 -24.36
N ILE A 358 22.26 -0.45 -23.77
CA ILE A 358 23.61 -0.39 -23.18
C ILE A 358 24.69 -0.26 -24.26
N GLU A 359 24.53 -0.90 -25.42
CA GLU A 359 25.42 -0.67 -26.56
C GLU A 359 25.43 0.80 -26.97
N GLN A 360 24.25 1.44 -27.08
CA GLN A 360 24.14 2.87 -27.38
C GLN A 360 24.85 3.74 -26.32
N VAL A 361 24.74 3.39 -25.04
CA VAL A 361 25.48 4.08 -23.97
C VAL A 361 26.98 3.94 -24.19
N LEU A 362 27.47 2.72 -24.38
CA LEU A 362 28.91 2.46 -24.49
C LEU A 362 29.51 3.09 -25.75
N ILE A 363 28.83 3.06 -26.89
CA ILE A 363 29.24 3.77 -28.10
C ILE A 363 29.38 5.27 -27.82
N ASN A 364 28.40 5.88 -27.14
CA ASN A 364 28.46 7.29 -26.79
C ASN A 364 29.61 7.62 -25.84
N LEU A 365 29.86 6.78 -24.82
CA LEU A 365 30.95 6.98 -23.87
C LEU A 365 32.32 6.82 -24.54
N VAL A 366 32.51 5.79 -25.36
CA VAL A 366 33.75 5.54 -26.09
C VAL A 366 34.01 6.65 -27.12
N LYS A 367 32.97 7.10 -27.83
CA LYS A 367 33.08 8.25 -28.74
C LYS A 367 33.50 9.52 -28.00
N ASN A 368 32.89 9.81 -26.86
CA ASN A 368 33.26 10.96 -26.03
C ASN A 368 34.73 10.89 -25.56
N ALA A 369 35.21 9.69 -25.25
CA ALA A 369 36.60 9.44 -24.87
C ALA A 369 37.59 9.68 -26.03
N HIS A 370 37.27 9.29 -27.27
CA HIS A 370 38.12 9.60 -28.43
C HIS A 370 38.14 11.10 -28.73
N GLU A 371 36.96 11.74 -28.64
CA GLU A 371 36.85 13.19 -28.85
C GLU A 371 37.52 14.03 -27.74
N SER A 372 38.01 13.44 -26.66
CA SER A 372 38.81 14.14 -25.64
C SER A 372 40.27 14.34 -26.06
N GLY A 373 40.69 13.75 -27.18
CA GLY A 373 42.06 13.81 -27.69
C GLY A 373 42.95 12.64 -27.24
N SER A 374 42.36 11.62 -26.61
CA SER A 374 43.06 10.37 -26.28
C SER A 374 43.36 9.57 -27.55
N ALA A 375 44.49 8.88 -27.59
CA ALA A 375 44.76 7.93 -28.67
C ALA A 375 43.83 6.69 -28.58
N ASP A 376 43.59 6.02 -29.70
CA ASP A 376 42.69 4.85 -29.78
C ASP A 376 43.06 3.75 -28.75
N ASP A 377 44.35 3.61 -28.42
CA ASP A 377 44.90 2.64 -27.48
C ASP A 377 44.81 3.07 -26.00
N GLU A 378 44.47 4.33 -25.72
CA GLU A 378 44.37 4.85 -24.36
C GLU A 378 42.92 4.86 -23.82
N VAL A 379 41.94 4.61 -24.69
CA VAL A 379 40.54 4.45 -24.32
C VAL A 379 40.30 3.03 -23.84
N THR A 380 40.05 2.88 -22.54
CA THR A 380 39.91 1.57 -21.88
C THR A 380 38.48 1.32 -21.43
N LEU A 381 38.02 0.07 -21.58
CA LEU A 381 36.78 -0.44 -21.01
C LEU A 381 37.12 -1.50 -19.97
N SER A 382 36.53 -1.43 -18.79
CA SER A 382 36.70 -2.46 -17.76
C SER A 382 35.36 -2.86 -17.14
N LEU A 383 35.29 -4.11 -16.70
CA LEU A 383 34.12 -4.73 -16.10
C LEU A 383 34.49 -5.21 -14.70
N GLY A 384 33.59 -5.06 -13.74
CA GLY A 384 33.80 -5.58 -12.39
C GLY A 384 32.49 -5.74 -11.62
N ILE A 385 32.47 -6.68 -10.68
CA ILE A 385 31.29 -6.94 -9.84
C ILE A 385 31.45 -6.22 -8.52
N ILE A 386 30.42 -5.47 -8.12
CA ILE A 386 30.37 -4.77 -6.83
C ILE A 386 29.06 -5.16 -6.14
N GLY A 387 29.13 -6.11 -5.21
CA GLY A 387 27.95 -6.62 -4.52
C GLY A 387 26.97 -7.29 -5.48
N ARG A 388 25.81 -6.67 -5.71
CA ARG A 388 24.76 -7.15 -6.64
C ARG A 388 24.70 -6.38 -7.96
N ASP A 389 25.64 -5.48 -8.20
CA ASP A 389 25.70 -4.65 -9.39
C ASP A 389 26.95 -4.99 -10.22
N VAL A 390 26.84 -4.88 -11.53
CA VAL A 390 28.00 -4.84 -12.44
C VAL A 390 28.39 -3.39 -12.68
N ARG A 391 29.69 -3.10 -12.52
CA ARG A 391 30.32 -1.85 -12.88
C ARG A 391 30.96 -2.00 -14.26
N ILE A 392 30.49 -1.23 -15.22
CA ILE A 392 31.09 -1.03 -16.53
C ILE A 392 31.77 0.33 -16.51
N GLU A 393 33.06 0.41 -16.82
CA GLU A 393 33.83 1.64 -16.74
C GLU A 393 34.53 1.93 -18.05
N VAL A 394 34.34 3.14 -18.57
CA VAL A 394 35.05 3.68 -19.73
C VAL A 394 35.98 4.78 -19.24
N ALA A 395 37.27 4.68 -19.55
CA ALA A 395 38.29 5.63 -19.10
C ALA A 395 39.18 6.08 -20.26
N ASP A 396 39.45 7.39 -20.30
CA ASP A 396 40.28 8.06 -21.31
C ASP A 396 41.51 8.74 -20.68
N ARG A 397 42.44 9.25 -21.49
CA ARG A 397 43.63 10.03 -21.06
C ARG A 397 43.59 11.48 -21.55
N GLY A 398 42.39 12.02 -21.76
CA GLY A 398 42.19 13.40 -22.18
C GLY A 398 42.50 14.42 -21.06
N PRO A 399 42.12 15.70 -21.25
CA PRO A 399 42.33 16.74 -20.24
C PRO A 399 41.42 16.61 -19.00
N GLY A 400 40.46 15.69 -19.00
CA GLY A 400 39.42 15.60 -17.97
C GLY A 400 38.43 16.78 -18.04
N MET A 401 37.72 17.01 -16.94
CA MET A 401 36.71 18.09 -16.81
C MET A 401 36.98 18.92 -15.55
N SER A 402 36.70 20.23 -15.57
CA SER A 402 36.69 21.02 -14.33
C SER A 402 35.57 20.55 -13.39
N GLU A 403 35.67 20.84 -12.09
CA GLU A 403 34.60 20.49 -11.13
C GLU A 403 33.23 21.05 -11.52
N THR A 404 33.22 22.27 -12.07
CA THR A 404 32.01 22.93 -12.58
C THR A 404 31.39 22.19 -13.77
N VAL A 405 32.23 21.69 -14.69
CA VAL A 405 31.80 20.92 -15.86
C VAL A 405 31.31 19.54 -15.41
N LEU A 406 32.01 18.86 -14.50
CA LEU A 406 31.60 17.55 -13.95
C LEU A 406 30.20 17.61 -13.34
N ALA A 407 29.90 18.64 -12.54
CA ALA A 407 28.60 18.81 -11.90
C ALA A 407 27.45 19.01 -12.91
N GLN A 408 27.76 19.50 -14.11
CA GLN A 408 26.78 19.83 -15.15
C GLN A 408 26.79 18.85 -16.33
N ALA A 409 27.80 17.98 -16.44
CA ALA A 409 28.05 17.09 -17.59
C ALA A 409 26.90 16.12 -17.89
N LEU A 410 26.09 15.79 -16.89
CA LEU A 410 24.93 14.90 -17.01
C LEU A 410 23.62 15.65 -17.31
N LEU A 411 23.64 16.99 -17.37
CA LEU A 411 22.47 17.77 -17.72
C LEU A 411 22.23 17.74 -19.23
N PRO A 412 20.98 17.57 -19.70
CA PRO A 412 20.65 17.64 -21.11
C PRO A 412 21.10 18.97 -21.74
N PHE A 413 21.62 18.89 -22.97
CA PHE A 413 22.11 20.02 -23.78
C PHE A 413 23.34 20.75 -23.22
N TYR A 414 23.94 20.25 -22.15
CA TYR A 414 25.20 20.79 -21.65
C TYR A 414 26.38 20.23 -22.47
N SER A 415 27.13 21.10 -23.14
CA SER A 415 28.31 20.74 -23.93
C SER A 415 29.33 21.87 -23.91
N THR A 416 30.61 21.52 -23.78
CA THR A 416 31.73 22.45 -23.92
C THR A 416 32.29 22.48 -25.36
N LYS A 417 31.79 21.60 -26.24
CA LYS A 417 32.26 21.45 -27.64
C LYS A 417 31.37 22.25 -28.60
N ARG A 418 31.99 22.93 -29.58
CA ARG A 418 31.29 23.76 -30.59
C ARG A 418 30.26 23.01 -31.45
N SER A 419 30.44 21.71 -31.67
CA SER A 419 29.55 20.84 -32.45
C SER A 419 28.84 19.77 -31.63
N GLY A 420 29.01 19.78 -30.29
CA GLY A 420 28.46 18.75 -29.41
C GLY A 420 27.02 19.04 -29.04
N THR A 421 26.12 18.08 -29.25
CA THR A 421 24.68 18.21 -28.95
C THR A 421 24.37 18.23 -27.45
N GLY A 422 25.31 17.83 -26.59
CA GLY A 422 25.12 17.77 -25.13
C GLY A 422 24.10 16.72 -24.66
N LEU A 423 23.71 15.79 -25.54
CA LEU A 423 22.69 14.78 -25.24
C LEU A 423 23.29 13.41 -24.87
N GLY A 424 24.52 13.10 -25.28
CA GLY A 424 25.09 11.75 -25.13
C GLY A 424 25.22 11.28 -23.67
N LEU A 425 25.78 12.11 -22.79
CA LEU A 425 25.92 11.79 -21.37
C LEU A 425 24.58 11.84 -20.60
N ALA A 426 23.70 12.76 -20.98
CA ALA A 426 22.35 12.82 -20.42
C ALA A 426 21.53 11.58 -20.77
N LEU A 427 21.63 11.09 -22.02
CA LEU A 427 21.00 9.84 -22.45
C LEU A 427 21.59 8.63 -21.73
N ALA A 428 22.92 8.59 -21.56
CA ALA A 428 23.59 7.54 -20.80
C ALA A 428 23.10 7.45 -19.35
N ARG A 429 22.84 8.61 -18.73
CA ARG A 429 22.22 8.68 -17.41
C ARG A 429 20.80 8.14 -17.40
N GLU A 430 19.95 8.59 -18.31
CA GLU A 430 18.55 8.17 -18.39
C GLU A 430 18.43 6.65 -18.58
N ILE A 431 19.23 6.08 -19.49
CA ILE A 431 19.29 4.63 -19.72
C ILE A 431 19.75 3.91 -18.45
N ALA A 432 20.78 4.39 -17.77
CA ALA A 432 21.27 3.80 -16.52
C ALA A 432 20.18 3.78 -15.43
N GLU A 433 19.50 4.90 -15.23
CA GLU A 433 18.45 5.06 -14.22
C GLU A 433 17.22 4.20 -14.57
N ALA A 434 16.84 4.11 -15.85
CA ALA A 434 15.75 3.25 -16.32
C ALA A 434 16.02 1.75 -16.09
N HIS A 435 17.29 1.33 -16.06
CA HIS A 435 17.72 -0.02 -15.69
C HIS A 435 17.83 -0.24 -14.17
N GLY A 436 17.45 0.74 -13.34
CA GLY A 436 17.60 0.69 -11.88
C GLY A 436 19.05 0.88 -11.40
N GLY A 437 19.92 1.33 -12.29
CA GLY A 437 21.33 1.59 -12.09
C GLY A 437 21.66 3.06 -11.85
N ARG A 438 22.94 3.42 -12.01
CA ARG A 438 23.43 4.79 -11.92
C ARG A 438 24.69 5.00 -12.75
N ILE A 439 24.94 6.25 -13.14
CA ILE A 439 26.17 6.69 -13.81
C ILE A 439 26.96 7.65 -12.91
N ALA A 440 28.28 7.58 -12.94
CA ALA A 440 29.18 8.48 -12.22
C ALA A 440 30.33 8.91 -13.13
N LEU A 441 30.80 10.15 -12.95
CA LEU A 441 31.95 10.71 -13.64
C LEU A 441 32.99 11.14 -12.61
N ALA A 442 34.25 10.83 -12.87
CA ALA A 442 35.38 11.25 -12.04
C ALA A 442 36.61 11.53 -12.90
N ASN A 443 37.36 12.58 -12.57
CA ASN A 443 38.70 12.74 -13.14
C ASN A 443 39.64 11.67 -12.58
N ARG A 444 40.62 11.28 -13.39
CA ARG A 444 41.66 10.33 -13.01
C ARG A 444 42.88 11.07 -12.47
N GLU A 445 43.54 10.48 -11.47
CA GLU A 445 44.79 11.04 -10.90
C GLU A 445 45.91 11.14 -11.94
N GLU A 446 45.96 10.21 -12.90
CA GLU A 446 46.93 10.19 -14.00
C GLU A 446 46.53 11.05 -15.21
N GLY A 447 45.47 11.86 -15.09
CA GLY A 447 44.86 12.58 -16.21
C GLY A 447 43.79 11.78 -16.95
N GLY A 448 42.83 12.50 -17.53
CA GLY A 448 41.67 11.94 -18.22
C GLY A 448 40.42 11.79 -17.36
N LEU A 449 39.36 11.31 -18.01
CA LEU A 449 38.05 11.10 -17.39
C LEU A 449 37.76 9.62 -17.26
N ARG A 450 37.07 9.27 -16.17
CA ARG A 450 36.48 7.96 -15.94
C ARG A 450 34.97 8.11 -15.83
N VAL A 451 34.24 7.34 -16.63
CA VAL A 451 32.78 7.22 -16.57
C VAL A 451 32.44 5.81 -16.14
N SER A 452 31.73 5.67 -15.01
CA SER A 452 31.35 4.40 -14.42
C SER A 452 29.83 4.23 -14.45
N LEU A 453 29.37 3.16 -15.09
CA LEU A 453 27.98 2.73 -15.13
C LEU A 453 27.80 1.54 -14.18
N LEU A 454 26.89 1.65 -13.21
CA LEU A 454 26.51 0.56 -12.32
C LEU A 454 25.12 0.06 -12.68
N LEU A 455 24.98 -1.22 -13.03
CA LEU A 455 23.72 -1.86 -13.39
C LEU A 455 23.44 -3.06 -12.48
N PRO A 456 22.18 -3.34 -12.09
CA PRO A 456 21.85 -4.55 -11.35
C PRO A 456 22.19 -5.83 -12.14
N LEU A 457 22.63 -6.89 -11.45
CA LEU A 457 22.88 -8.23 -12.04
C LEU A 457 21.62 -9.11 -12.16
N GLY A 458 20.44 -8.58 -11.84
CA GLY A 458 19.18 -9.31 -11.91
C GLY A 458 17.99 -8.42 -11.56
N PRO A 459 16.75 -8.93 -11.72
CA PRO A 459 15.55 -8.21 -11.33
C PRO A 459 15.58 -7.92 -9.82
N ARG A 460 15.16 -6.72 -9.44
CA ARG A 460 15.06 -6.30 -8.03
C ARG A 460 13.76 -6.76 -7.40
#